data_AF-A0AAV6URU8-F1
#
_entry.id   AF-A0AAV6URU8-F1
#
_cell.length_a   1.000
_cell.length_b   1.000
_cell.length_c   1.000
_cell.angle_alpha   90.00
_cell.angle_beta   90.00
_cell.angle_gamma   90.00
#
_symmetry.space_group_name_H-M   'P 1'
#
loop_
_entity.id
_entity.type
_entity.pdbx_description
1 polymer ?
#
loop_
_entity_poly.entity_id
_entity_poly.type
_entity_poly.pdbx_seq_one_letter_code
_entity_poly.pdbx_strand_id
1 'polypeptide(L)'
;MCEATFELGTPKPVTESKTKYNYCVAHLPLETASLVQDILLSPATDDPYKTLKEALIDRSGESGHQEIRRLLQGEHIGDRRPTELLRVMKRRAAAH
;
A
#
# COMPACT_ATOMS: atom_id res chain seq x y z
N MET A 1 3.32 -2.15 11.33
CA MET A 1 3.24 -1.81 12.77
C MET A 1 1.93 -2.30 13.40
N CYS A 2 0.78 -2.28 12.72
CA CYS A 2 -0.50 -2.71 13.30
C CYS A 2 -0.57 -4.19 13.74
N GLU A 3 0.08 -5.12 13.02
CA GLU A 3 0.01 -6.55 13.38
C GLU A 3 0.70 -6.85 14.72
N ALA A 4 1.88 -6.26 14.94
CA ALA A 4 2.61 -6.41 16.21
C ALA A 4 1.80 -5.86 17.40
N THR A 5 1.03 -4.77 17.22
CA THR A 5 0.16 -4.22 18.26
C THR A 5 -1.07 -5.09 18.55
N PHE A 6 -1.56 -5.86 17.56
CA PHE A 6 -2.67 -6.79 17.78
C PHE A 6 -2.25 -8.01 18.60
N GLU A 7 -1.02 -8.48 18.42
CA GLU A 7 -0.46 -9.61 19.16
C GLU A 7 0.05 -9.23 20.55
N LEU A 8 0.65 -8.04 20.70
CA LEU A 8 1.24 -7.58 21.96
C LEU A 8 0.29 -6.74 22.84
N GLY A 9 -0.97 -6.58 22.43
CA GLY A 9 -1.97 -5.80 23.17
C GLY A 9 -2.13 -6.31 24.60
N THR A 10 -1.46 -5.69 25.55
CA THR A 10 -1.67 -5.89 26.99
C THR A 10 -2.63 -4.79 27.44
N PRO A 11 -3.78 -5.12 28.04
CA PRO A 11 -4.06 -6.34 28.79
C PRO A 11 -4.78 -7.49 28.02
N LYS A 12 -5.21 -7.32 26.76
CA LYS A 12 -5.82 -8.40 25.94
C LYS A 12 -5.49 -8.28 24.44
N PRO A 13 -5.10 -9.38 23.76
CA PRO A 13 -4.85 -9.37 22.33
C PRO A 13 -6.13 -9.03 21.58
N VAL A 14 -6.02 -8.23 20.53
CA VAL A 14 -7.15 -7.85 19.68
C VAL A 14 -7.41 -9.02 18.74
N THR A 15 -8.38 -9.86 19.05
CA THR A 15 -8.71 -11.05 18.24
C THR A 15 -9.85 -10.78 17.26
N GLU A 16 -10.71 -9.81 17.56
CA GLU A 16 -11.90 -9.52 16.75
C GLU A 16 -11.54 -8.76 15.46
N SER A 17 -11.93 -9.33 14.32
CA SER A 17 -11.69 -8.77 12.98
C SER A 17 -12.18 -7.33 12.84
N LYS A 18 -13.35 -7.01 13.40
CA LYS A 18 -13.91 -5.65 13.42
C LYS A 18 -13.05 -4.65 14.19
N THR A 19 -12.47 -5.07 15.32
CA THR A 19 -11.59 -4.21 16.12
C THR A 19 -10.26 -3.98 15.40
N LYS A 20 -9.69 -5.01 14.75
CA LYS A 20 -8.49 -4.86 13.91
C LYS A 20 -8.73 -3.93 12.72
N TYR A 21 -9.88 -4.09 12.05
CA TYR A 21 -10.29 -3.23 10.94
C TYR A 21 -10.36 -1.77 11.38
N ASN A 22 -11.12 -1.46 12.43
CA ASN A 22 -11.26 -0.09 12.92
C ASN A 22 -9.91 0.55 13.31
N TYR A 23 -9.03 -0.22 13.95
CA TYR A 23 -7.68 0.25 14.29
C TYR A 23 -6.85 0.55 13.04
N CYS A 24 -6.86 -0.35 12.05
CA CYS A 24 -6.16 -0.15 10.79
C CYS A 24 -6.67 1.07 10.04
N VAL A 25 -7.98 1.26 9.96
CA VAL A 25 -8.59 2.44 9.31
C VAL A 25 -8.21 3.73 10.03
N ALA A 26 -8.22 3.75 11.38
CA ALA A 26 -7.87 4.94 12.16
C ALA A 26 -6.41 5.38 12.01
N HIS A 27 -5.51 4.45 11.70
CA HIS A 27 -4.08 4.71 11.52
C HIS A 27 -3.62 4.68 10.05
N LEU A 28 -4.56 4.58 9.10
CA LEU A 28 -4.24 4.49 7.68
C LEU A 28 -3.88 5.88 7.12
N PRO A 29 -2.71 6.05 6.46
CA PRO A 29 -2.39 7.28 5.74
C PRO A 29 -3.41 7.57 4.63
N LEU A 30 -3.66 8.84 4.33
CA LEU A 30 -4.68 9.25 3.34
C LEU A 30 -4.41 8.71 1.93
N GLU A 31 -3.14 8.66 1.52
CA GLU A 31 -2.73 8.10 0.22
C GLU A 31 -3.10 6.62 0.14
N THR A 32 -2.80 5.86 1.20
CA THR A 32 -3.13 4.43 1.28
C THR A 32 -4.64 4.21 1.39
N ALA A 33 -5.36 5.05 2.15
CA ALA A 33 -6.81 5.00 2.26
C ALA A 33 -7.51 5.25 0.92
N SER A 34 -6.93 6.09 0.06
CA SER A 34 -7.44 6.36 -1.29
C SER A 34 -7.35 5.13 -2.19
N LEU A 35 -6.30 4.29 -2.04
CA LEU A 35 -6.14 3.04 -2.79
C LEU A 35 -7.20 1.98 -2.45
N VAL A 36 -7.76 2.02 -1.25
CA VAL A 36 -8.75 1.03 -0.75
C VAL A 36 -10.11 1.66 -0.42
N GLN A 37 -10.41 2.83 -0.99
CA GLN A 37 -11.61 3.62 -0.67
C GLN A 37 -12.92 2.83 -0.87
N ASP A 38 -13.05 2.04 -1.93
CA ASP A 38 -14.21 1.19 -2.19
C ASP A 38 -14.41 0.12 -1.09
N ILE A 39 -13.34 -0.40 -0.52
CA ILE A 39 -13.39 -1.38 0.58
C ILE A 39 -13.77 -0.67 1.89
N LEU A 40 -13.32 0.57 2.08
CA LEU A 40 -13.72 1.39 3.23
C LEU A 40 -15.19 1.78 3.18
N LEU A 41 -15.72 2.07 1.99
CA LEU A 41 -17.12 2.44 1.75
C LEU A 41 -18.05 1.21 1.79
N SER A 42 -17.55 0.04 1.41
CA SER A 42 -18.29 -1.21 1.40
C SER A 42 -17.48 -2.33 2.07
N PRO A 43 -17.36 -2.33 3.42
CA PRO A 43 -16.61 -3.34 4.14
C PRO A 43 -17.26 -4.72 4.01
N ALA A 44 -16.43 -5.77 3.90
CA ALA A 44 -16.90 -7.14 3.89
C ALA A 44 -17.54 -7.53 5.23
N THR A 45 -18.64 -8.27 5.19
CA THR A 45 -19.44 -8.60 6.39
C THR A 45 -18.81 -9.70 7.26
N ASP A 46 -18.06 -10.62 6.66
CA ASP A 46 -17.54 -11.82 7.33
C ASP A 46 -16.16 -11.61 7.97
N ASP A 47 -15.18 -11.11 7.20
CA ASP A 47 -13.86 -10.78 7.73
C ASP A 47 -13.29 -9.47 7.12
N PRO A 48 -13.73 -8.30 7.61
CA PRO A 48 -13.35 -7.00 7.05
C PRO A 48 -11.86 -6.71 7.15
N TYR A 49 -11.17 -7.23 8.18
CA TYR A 49 -9.73 -7.05 8.32
C TYR A 49 -8.94 -7.80 7.25
N LYS A 50 -9.26 -9.07 6.98
CA LYS A 50 -8.57 -9.85 5.94
C LYS A 50 -8.77 -9.24 4.56
N THR A 51 -10.00 -8.86 4.22
CA THR A 51 -10.29 -8.21 2.92
C THR A 51 -9.50 -6.90 2.77
N LEU A 52 -9.45 -6.06 3.81
CA LEU A 52 -8.66 -4.84 3.80
C LEU A 52 -7.16 -5.15 3.64
N LYS A 53 -6.64 -6.14 4.38
CA LYS A 53 -5.22 -6.52 4.33
C LYS A 53 -4.81 -7.03 2.95
N GLU A 54 -5.58 -7.95 2.36
CA GLU A 54 -5.30 -8.52 1.04
C GLU A 54 -5.30 -7.43 -0.04
N ALA A 55 -6.33 -6.58 -0.06
CA ALA A 55 -6.41 -5.50 -1.02
C ALA A 55 -5.33 -4.44 -0.86
N LEU A 56 -4.92 -4.14 0.37
CA LEU A 56 -3.78 -3.25 0.62
C LEU A 56 -2.51 -3.80 0.02
N ILE A 57 -2.26 -5.11 0.14
CA ILE A 57 -1.08 -5.76 -0.44
C ILE A 57 -1.15 -5.70 -1.98
N ASP A 58 -2.27 -6.14 -2.56
CA ASP A 58 -2.44 -6.24 -4.00
C ASP A 58 -2.34 -4.88 -4.69
N ARG A 59 -3.06 -3.88 -4.18
CA ARG A 59 -3.14 -2.54 -4.80
C ARG A 59 -1.90 -1.70 -4.55
N SER A 60 -1.24 -1.86 -3.40
CA SER A 60 0.06 -1.21 -3.17
C SER A 60 1.12 -1.79 -4.11
N GLY A 61 1.08 -3.10 -4.38
CA GLY A 61 1.93 -3.75 -5.39
C GLY A 61 1.66 -3.21 -6.79
N GLU A 62 0.39 -3.17 -7.21
CA GLU A 62 0.00 -2.63 -8.52
C GLU A 62 0.41 -1.16 -8.69
N SER A 63 0.20 -0.32 -7.67
CA SER A 63 0.63 1.08 -7.65
C SER A 63 2.14 1.20 -7.83
N GLY A 64 2.95 0.39 -7.15
CA GLY A 64 4.40 0.39 -7.30
C GLY A 64 4.85 -0.05 -8.70
N HIS A 65 4.20 -1.08 -9.27
CA HIS A 65 4.47 -1.49 -10.65
C HIS A 65 4.08 -0.42 -11.67
N GLN A 66 2.99 0.29 -11.44
CA GLN A 66 2.53 1.38 -12.30
C GLN A 66 3.46 2.59 -12.22
N GLU A 67 3.94 2.94 -11.02
CA GLU A 67 4.97 3.96 -10.78
C GLU A 67 6.24 3.63 -11.58
N ILE A 68 6.75 2.40 -11.46
CA ILE A 68 7.95 1.96 -12.20
C ILE A 68 7.72 2.04 -13.71
N ARG A 69 6.57 1.56 -14.22
CA ARG A 69 6.22 1.67 -15.64
C ARG A 69 6.20 3.13 -16.08
N ARG A 70 5.59 4.03 -15.30
CA ARG A 70 5.54 5.47 -15.60
C ARG A 70 6.93 6.10 -15.62
N LEU A 71 7.80 5.76 -14.66
CA LEU A 71 9.18 6.24 -14.63
C LEU A 71 9.98 5.79 -15.86
N LEU A 72 9.70 4.59 -16.37
CA LEU A 72 10.34 4.00 -17.54
C LEU A 72 9.68 4.38 -18.89
N GLN A 73 8.47 4.96 -18.87
CA GLN A 73 7.79 5.39 -20.10
C GLN A 73 8.66 6.40 -20.87
N GLY A 74 8.79 6.17 -22.18
CA GLY A 74 9.57 7.00 -23.09
C GLY A 74 11.10 6.84 -22.99
N GLU A 75 11.61 5.85 -22.26
CA GLU A 75 13.04 5.59 -22.15
C GLU A 75 13.47 4.39 -23.02
N HIS A 76 14.48 4.57 -23.88
CA HIS A 76 15.12 3.46 -24.60
C HIS A 76 16.10 2.73 -23.66
N ILE A 77 15.64 1.61 -23.09
CA ILE A 77 16.41 0.79 -22.12
C ILE A 77 17.66 0.16 -22.77
N GLY A 78 17.71 0.02 -24.09
CA GLY A 78 18.74 -0.73 -24.81
C GLY A 78 20.14 -0.10 -24.86
N ASP A 79 20.26 1.23 -24.78
CA ASP A 79 21.53 1.92 -25.05
C ASP A 79 22.11 2.70 -23.85
N ARG A 80 21.36 2.83 -22.75
CA ARG A 80 21.78 3.61 -21.56
C ARG A 80 22.42 2.73 -20.51
N ARG A 81 23.50 3.22 -19.90
CA ARG A 81 24.10 2.54 -18.75
C ARG A 81 23.09 2.52 -17.58
N PRO A 82 23.01 1.43 -16.80
CA PRO A 82 22.06 1.32 -15.69
C PRO A 82 22.12 2.47 -14.68
N THR A 83 23.30 3.06 -14.48
CA THR A 83 23.52 4.20 -13.59
C THR A 83 22.89 5.51 -14.12
N GLU A 84 22.90 5.71 -15.44
CA GLU A 84 22.29 6.85 -16.11
C GLU A 84 20.76 6.74 -16.06
N LEU A 85 20.24 5.54 -16.30
CA LEU A 85 18.81 5.22 -16.18
C LEU A 85 18.30 5.50 -14.76
N LEU A 86 18.99 5.01 -13.73
CA LEU A 86 18.61 5.24 -12.34
C LEU A 86 18.59 6.73 -11.99
N ARG A 87 19.54 7.52 -12.51
CA ARG A 87 19.57 8.99 -12.30
C ARG A 87 18.39 9.68 -12.98
N VAL A 88 17.95 9.20 -14.13
CA VAL A 88 16.76 9.72 -14.83
C VAL A 88 15.50 9.36 -14.03
N MET A 89 15.34 8.12 -13.59
CA MET A 89 14.20 7.69 -12.78
C MET A 89 14.09 8.49 -11.48
N LYS A 90 15.21 8.70 -10.76
CA LYS A 90 15.22 9.52 -9.54
C LYS A 90 14.84 10.98 -9.79
N ARG A 91 15.28 11.57 -10.91
CA ARG A 91 14.89 12.94 -11.30
C ARG A 91 13.39 13.04 -11.63
N ARG A 92 12.83 12.03 -12.30
CA ARG A 92 11.40 11.98 -12.64
C ARG A 92 10.53 11.78 -11.40
N ALA A 93 10.98 10.96 -10.44
CA ALA A 93 10.29 10.74 -9.18
C ALA A 93 10.27 12.00 -8.29
N ALA A 94 11.35 12.80 -8.29
CA ALA A 94 11.43 14.02 -7.47
C ALA A 94 10.77 15.27 -8.08
N ALA A 95 10.27 15.18 -9.32
CA ALA A 95 9.58 16.28 -10.01
C ALA A 95 8.06 16.28 -9.79
N HIS A 96 7.56 15.34 -8.98
CA HIS A 96 6.18 15.18 -8.54
C HIS A 96 6.14 15.20 -7.01
#